data_AF-A0A165B2V4-F1
#
_entry.id   AF-A0A165B2V4-F1
#
_cell.length_a   1.000
_cell.length_b   1.000
_cell.length_c   1.000
_cell.angle_alpha   90.00
_cell.angle_beta   90.00
_cell.angle_gamma   90.00
#
_symmetry.space_group_name_H-M   'P 1'
#
loop_
_entity.id
_entity.type
_entity.pdbx_description
1 polymer ?
#
loop_
_entity_poly.entity_id
_entity_poly.type
_entity_poly.pdbx_seq_one_letter_code
_entity_poly.pdbx_strand_id
1 'polypeptide(L)'
;MLRVSRAAITSVIARSPSKARYEAICLPSLRYSQQRGLADKIQHIATLDRSHLTPSDYLQLSGLSTARIGDRLSLAPGCDLPVPPRADAKHKKPVKDAAADSGHLSATEDITYQWQEMTSQAVDNPFPQGTTGFLYYQSSTYRPALSGEIRFRLATDPSKEAFAGGLDLSRPNTLPWGISLLNIAVNPRHLIFRQLLLRDKLVTEELMERAASIAPSPEEVEGLNLIDSVCDPFVYDFGVQDNKCHVVGDDEILELQINSLGLDQRGRKRRTPYSGRAVLQFRYAGTLEYRVKPCYGLCVLVERLLEPIKCVIPSYDRYLRMPEEGRFLHRGDSLIFFKVSRGKSAHARAINLLNDRV
;
A
#
# COMPACT_ATOMS: atom_id res chain seq x y z
N MET A 1 -17.77 -50.55 -54.64
CA MET A 1 -18.84 -50.61 -55.66
C MET A 1 -20.13 -51.07 -54.98
N LEU A 2 -21.23 -50.34 -55.22
CA LEU A 2 -22.65 -50.74 -55.10
C LEU A 2 -23.19 -50.97 -53.66
N ARG A 3 -23.95 -50.01 -53.08
CA ARG A 3 -25.38 -49.62 -53.27
C ARG A 3 -26.28 -50.33 -52.22
N VAL A 4 -26.74 -49.63 -51.17
CA VAL A 4 -27.94 -48.73 -51.04
C VAL A 4 -29.29 -49.48 -51.08
N SER A 5 -30.05 -49.44 -49.97
CA SER A 5 -31.40 -48.82 -49.78
C SER A 5 -32.03 -49.31 -48.45
N ARG A 6 -32.32 -48.45 -47.46
CA ARG A 6 -33.49 -47.54 -47.22
C ARG A 6 -34.64 -48.16 -46.41
N ALA A 7 -34.97 -47.46 -45.32
CA ALA A 7 -36.29 -47.14 -44.72
C ALA A 7 -36.25 -47.39 -43.20
N ALA A 8 -36.76 -46.58 -42.28
CA ALA A 8 -37.38 -45.26 -42.21
C ALA A 8 -37.14 -44.78 -40.75
N ILE A 9 -37.16 -43.49 -40.42
CA ILE A 9 -38.21 -42.87 -39.59
C ILE A 9 -37.90 -41.36 -39.46
N THR A 10 -38.95 -40.58 -39.68
CA THR A 10 -39.14 -39.13 -39.65
C THR A 10 -38.97 -38.60 -38.21
N SER A 11 -38.10 -37.63 -37.92
CA SER A 11 -38.40 -36.17 -37.77
C SER A 11 -38.20 -35.60 -36.36
N VAL A 12 -37.92 -34.29 -36.36
CA VAL A 12 -38.17 -33.25 -35.33
C VAL A 12 -36.96 -32.79 -34.49
N ILE A 13 -36.32 -31.73 -35.03
CA ILE A 13 -35.90 -30.47 -34.39
C ILE A 13 -35.81 -30.49 -32.85
N ALA A 14 -34.57 -30.43 -32.33
CA ALA A 14 -34.30 -30.16 -30.93
C ALA A 14 -34.20 -28.65 -30.65
N ARG A 15 -35.04 -28.17 -29.72
CA ARG A 15 -34.87 -26.91 -28.96
C ARG A 15 -34.66 -27.28 -27.48
N SER A 16 -33.77 -26.53 -26.83
CA SER A 16 -33.45 -26.54 -25.38
C SER A 16 -34.69 -26.40 -24.47
N PRO A 17 -34.66 -26.82 -23.18
CA PRO A 17 -34.25 -25.87 -22.14
C PRO A 17 -33.62 -26.44 -20.83
N SER A 18 -32.67 -25.66 -20.31
CA SER A 18 -32.44 -25.14 -18.93
C SER A 18 -32.95 -25.83 -17.63
N LYS A 19 -32.11 -25.63 -16.59
CA LYS A 19 -32.37 -25.50 -15.12
C LYS A 19 -32.26 -26.77 -14.25
N ALA A 20 -31.06 -26.99 -13.71
CA ALA A 20 -30.88 -27.71 -12.44
C ALA A 20 -30.64 -26.68 -11.31
N ARG A 21 -31.43 -26.81 -10.24
CA ARG A 21 -31.43 -26.01 -9.01
C ARG A 21 -30.25 -26.40 -8.13
N TYR A 22 -29.51 -25.42 -7.61
CA TYR A 22 -28.71 -25.58 -6.40
C TYR A 22 -29.52 -25.07 -5.22
N GLU A 23 -29.74 -25.93 -4.22
CA GLU A 23 -30.29 -25.57 -2.92
C GLU A 23 -29.24 -24.80 -2.12
N ALA A 24 -29.59 -23.57 -1.73
CA ALA A 24 -28.77 -22.74 -0.86
C ALA A 24 -28.94 -23.20 0.58
N ILE A 25 -27.84 -23.62 1.20
CA ILE A 25 -27.74 -23.85 2.64
C ILE A 25 -27.77 -22.46 3.31
N CYS A 26 -28.87 -22.17 4.01
CA CYS A 26 -28.99 -21.02 4.90
C CYS A 26 -28.05 -21.18 6.11
N LEU A 27 -27.09 -20.26 6.25
CA LEU A 27 -26.45 -19.92 7.53
C LEU A 27 -26.85 -18.48 7.92
N PRO A 28 -26.92 -18.13 9.22
CA PRO A 28 -27.94 -17.23 9.74
C PRO A 28 -27.62 -15.74 9.63
N SER A 29 -28.65 -14.96 9.29
CA SER A 29 -28.75 -13.50 9.12
C SER A 29 -28.49 -12.64 10.38
N LEU A 30 -28.03 -13.22 11.49
CA LEU A 30 -27.79 -12.52 12.76
C LEU A 30 -26.43 -11.78 12.82
N ARG A 31 -25.44 -12.17 12.00
CA ARG A 31 -24.11 -11.50 11.99
C ARG A 31 -24.08 -10.20 11.20
N TYR A 32 -24.94 -10.08 10.19
CA TYR A 32 -24.96 -8.93 9.27
C TYR A 32 -25.53 -7.66 9.92
N SER A 33 -26.45 -7.79 10.88
CA SER A 33 -27.05 -6.65 11.58
C SER A 33 -26.15 -6.05 12.66
N GLN A 34 -25.33 -6.85 13.36
CA GLN A 34 -24.35 -6.36 14.32
C GLN A 34 -23.19 -5.59 13.64
N GLN A 35 -22.76 -6.03 12.46
CA GLN A 35 -21.67 -5.38 11.71
C GLN A 35 -22.07 -3.98 11.20
N ARG A 36 -23.32 -3.77 10.78
CA ARG A 36 -23.84 -2.43 10.45
C ARG A 36 -23.82 -1.48 11.64
N GLY A 37 -24.17 -1.98 12.84
CA GLY A 37 -24.21 -1.16 14.06
C GLY A 37 -22.84 -0.68 14.54
N LEU A 38 -21.74 -1.40 14.24
CA LEU A 38 -20.38 -0.96 14.55
C LEU A 38 -19.78 -0.04 13.47
N ALA A 39 -20.10 -0.25 12.19
CA ALA A 39 -19.58 0.59 11.10
C ALA A 39 -20.03 2.06 11.23
N ASP A 40 -21.24 2.28 11.75
CA ASP A 40 -21.78 3.63 12.01
C ASP A 40 -21.31 4.21 13.36
N LYS A 41 -20.71 3.40 14.24
CA LYS A 41 -20.27 3.83 15.57
C LYS A 41 -18.87 4.44 15.50
N ILE A 42 -18.77 5.70 15.92
CA ILE A 42 -17.50 6.39 16.09
C ILE A 42 -16.74 5.76 17.26
N GLN A 43 -15.52 5.33 17.00
CA GLN A 43 -14.57 4.90 18.01
C GLN A 43 -13.62 6.06 18.28
N HIS A 44 -13.34 6.35 19.56
CA HIS A 44 -12.55 7.52 19.91
C HIS A 44 -11.16 7.10 20.39
N ILE A 45 -10.15 7.86 19.99
CA ILE A 45 -8.80 7.76 20.53
C ILE A 45 -8.41 9.08 21.18
N ALA A 46 -7.60 9.00 22.22
CA ALA A 46 -7.05 10.13 22.93
C ALA A 46 -5.62 10.43 22.52
N THR A 47 -4.81 9.47 22.05
CA THR A 47 -3.42 9.73 21.62
C THR A 47 -2.93 8.71 20.58
N LEU A 48 -1.89 9.08 19.84
CA LEU A 48 -1.11 8.16 19.00
C LEU A 48 0.26 7.82 19.61
N ASP A 49 0.59 8.37 20.79
CA ASP A 49 1.86 8.10 21.46
C ASP A 49 1.82 6.75 22.15
N ARG A 50 2.63 5.81 21.65
CA ARG A 50 2.75 4.45 22.20
C ARG A 50 3.05 4.40 23.71
N SER A 51 3.69 5.42 24.28
CA SER A 51 4.02 5.47 25.71
C SER A 51 2.84 5.91 26.59
N HIS A 52 1.90 6.64 25.99
CA HIS A 52 0.73 7.23 26.65
C HIS A 52 -0.59 6.52 26.30
N LEU A 53 -0.57 5.45 25.51
CA LEU A 53 -1.77 4.64 25.23
C LEU A 53 -2.45 4.16 26.52
N THR A 54 -3.78 4.26 26.51
CA THR A 54 -4.67 3.86 27.60
C THR A 54 -5.68 2.82 27.12
N PRO A 55 -6.36 2.10 28.02
CA PRO A 55 -7.45 1.21 27.62
C PRO A 55 -8.57 1.86 26.82
N SER A 56 -8.69 3.20 26.86
CA SER A 56 -9.69 3.92 26.11
C SER A 56 -9.33 4.17 24.64
N ASP A 57 -8.07 3.95 24.26
CA ASP A 57 -7.57 4.01 22.89
C ASP A 57 -7.73 2.67 22.15
N TYR A 58 -8.29 1.65 22.81
CA TYR A 58 -8.43 0.31 22.27
C TYR A 58 -9.60 0.23 21.28
N LEU A 59 -9.29 -0.18 20.05
CA LEU A 59 -10.19 -0.22 18.91
C LEU A 59 -10.63 -1.64 18.56
N GLN A 60 -11.84 -1.74 18.04
CA GLN A 60 -12.48 -2.96 17.55
C GLN A 60 -12.80 -2.79 16.07
N LEU A 61 -11.94 -3.31 15.20
CA LEU A 61 -12.05 -3.12 13.74
C LEU A 61 -12.53 -4.38 13.01
N SER A 62 -12.51 -5.54 13.69
CA SER A 62 -12.83 -6.85 13.12
C SER A 62 -14.06 -6.86 12.21
N GLY A 63 -13.86 -7.18 10.93
CA GLY A 63 -14.93 -7.33 9.95
C GLY A 63 -15.55 -6.03 9.44
N LEU A 64 -15.04 -4.85 9.83
CA LEU A 64 -15.49 -3.56 9.29
C LEU A 64 -14.78 -3.28 7.96
N SER A 65 -15.49 -2.76 6.97
CA SER A 65 -14.85 -2.23 5.74
C SER A 65 -14.21 -0.87 5.97
N THR A 66 -14.87 -0.07 6.80
CA THR A 66 -14.47 1.27 7.22
C THR A 66 -14.78 1.42 8.71
N ALA A 67 -13.91 2.09 9.44
CA ALA A 67 -14.16 2.46 10.84
C ALA A 67 -13.99 3.96 11.02
N ARG A 68 -14.95 4.58 11.71
CA ARG A 68 -14.92 6.02 12.01
C ARG A 68 -14.16 6.25 13.32
N ILE A 69 -13.09 7.03 13.26
CA ILE A 69 -12.21 7.39 14.36
C ILE A 69 -12.42 8.85 14.71
N GLY A 70 -12.72 9.16 15.96
CA GLY A 70 -12.79 10.52 16.48
C GLY A 70 -11.64 10.82 17.42
N ASP A 71 -11.19 12.08 17.46
CA ASP A 71 -10.42 12.55 18.62
C ASP A 71 -11.37 12.65 19.82
N ARG A 72 -10.97 12.07 20.94
CA ARG A 72 -11.74 12.15 22.18
C ARG A 72 -11.77 13.57 22.74
N LEU A 73 -10.70 14.34 22.54
CA LEU A 73 -10.54 15.68 23.10
C LEU A 73 -11.18 16.78 22.23
N SER A 74 -11.47 16.52 20.97
CA SER A 74 -12.20 17.43 20.08
C SER A 74 -13.70 17.56 20.41
N LEU A 75 -14.21 16.73 21.33
CA LEU A 75 -15.54 16.86 21.92
C LEU A 75 -15.63 17.97 22.98
N ALA A 76 -14.52 18.64 23.32
CA ALA A 76 -14.51 19.80 24.20
C ALA A 76 -14.99 21.06 23.43
N PRO A 77 -15.97 21.83 23.95
CA PRO A 77 -16.45 23.04 23.27
C PRO A 77 -15.33 24.08 23.11
N GLY A 78 -15.06 24.54 21.88
CA GLY A 78 -14.17 25.68 21.58
C GLY A 78 -12.90 25.40 20.77
N CYS A 79 -12.69 24.19 20.24
CA CYS A 79 -11.57 23.88 19.37
C CYS A 79 -11.89 24.18 17.89
N ASP A 80 -11.72 25.45 17.48
CA ASP A 80 -11.74 25.81 16.06
C ASP A 80 -10.49 25.24 15.35
N LEU A 81 -10.70 24.41 14.34
CA LEU A 81 -9.64 23.72 13.61
C LEU A 81 -9.04 24.64 12.52
N PRO A 82 -7.71 24.83 12.47
CA PRO A 82 -7.07 25.54 11.36
C PRO A 82 -7.20 24.75 10.06
N VAL A 83 -7.70 25.40 9.00
CA VAL A 83 -7.72 24.84 7.64
C VAL A 83 -6.31 24.95 7.06
N PRO A 84 -5.72 23.88 6.49
CA PRO A 84 -4.44 23.99 5.83
C PRO A 84 -4.50 24.99 4.67
N PRO A 85 -3.46 25.81 4.46
CA PRO A 85 -3.38 26.63 3.26
C PRO A 85 -3.35 25.70 2.04
N ARG A 86 -4.29 25.92 1.11
CA ARG A 86 -4.22 25.28 -0.21
C ARG A 86 -2.90 25.69 -0.84
N ALA A 87 -2.06 24.71 -1.19
CA ALA A 87 -0.94 24.96 -2.06
C ALA A 87 -1.47 25.63 -3.34
N ASP A 88 -0.99 26.83 -3.64
CA ASP A 88 -1.42 27.63 -4.78
C ASP A 88 -1.26 26.83 -6.06
N ALA A 89 -2.38 26.33 -6.59
CA ALA A 89 -2.50 25.83 -7.94
C ALA A 89 -2.34 27.01 -8.90
N LYS A 90 -1.10 27.42 -9.16
CA LYS A 90 -0.78 28.31 -10.28
C LYS A 90 -1.15 27.56 -11.55
N HIS A 91 -2.21 28.07 -12.20
CA HIS A 91 -2.77 27.71 -13.51
C HIS A 91 -4.04 26.84 -13.48
N LYS A 92 -5.20 27.49 -13.27
CA LYS A 92 -6.43 27.27 -14.05
C LYS A 92 -7.39 28.47 -13.87
N LYS A 93 -7.96 28.93 -14.99
CA LYS A 93 -8.86 30.10 -15.10
C LYS A 93 -10.13 29.94 -14.25
N PRO A 94 -10.76 31.04 -13.80
CA PRO A 94 -11.90 30.98 -12.90
C PRO A 94 -13.15 30.52 -13.66
N VAL A 95 -13.79 29.45 -13.17
CA VAL A 95 -15.20 29.17 -13.44
C VAL A 95 -15.98 29.90 -12.35
N LYS A 96 -16.85 30.83 -12.78
CA LYS A 96 -17.81 31.50 -11.92
C LYS A 96 -18.90 30.50 -11.49
N ASP A 97 -19.42 30.75 -10.30
CA ASP A 97 -20.60 30.12 -9.69
C ASP A 97 -20.37 28.78 -9.00
N ALA A 98 -19.86 28.85 -7.77
CA ALA A 98 -20.22 27.93 -6.71
C ALA A 98 -20.32 28.71 -5.40
N ALA A 99 -21.52 28.72 -4.83
CA ALA A 99 -21.83 29.32 -3.55
C ALA A 99 -20.90 28.75 -2.47
N ALA A 100 -20.43 29.64 -1.60
CA ALA A 100 -19.63 29.31 -0.43
C ALA A 100 -20.44 28.43 0.52
N ASP A 101 -20.19 27.12 0.49
CA ASP A 101 -20.58 26.23 1.57
C ASP A 101 -19.47 26.28 2.63
N SER A 102 -19.81 26.80 3.79
CA SER A 102 -18.93 26.93 4.94
C SER A 102 -18.79 25.56 5.59
N GLY A 103 -17.86 24.76 5.05
CA GLY A 103 -17.64 23.38 5.46
C GLY A 103 -17.26 23.26 6.94
N HIS A 104 -18.21 22.81 7.74
CA HIS A 104 -17.97 22.30 9.08
C HIS A 104 -17.13 21.01 8.94
N LEU A 105 -15.88 21.04 9.43
CA LEU A 105 -14.97 19.89 9.39
C LEU A 105 -15.55 18.75 10.23
N SER A 106 -15.65 17.56 9.63
CA SER A 106 -16.08 16.34 10.32
C SER A 106 -15.16 16.06 11.50
N ALA A 107 -15.70 16.01 12.72
CA ALA A 107 -15.01 15.60 13.96
C ALA A 107 -14.62 14.11 13.99
N THR A 108 -14.68 13.44 12.82
CA THR A 108 -14.40 12.03 12.62
C THR A 108 -13.63 11.78 11.33
N GLU A 109 -12.80 10.76 11.35
CA GLU A 109 -11.93 10.31 10.28
C GLU A 109 -12.21 8.84 9.98
N ASP A 110 -12.31 8.48 8.70
CA ASP A 110 -12.59 7.12 8.30
C ASP A 110 -11.26 6.39 8.00
N ILE A 111 -10.99 5.31 8.73
CA ILE A 111 -9.91 4.38 8.40
C ILE A 111 -10.45 3.18 7.64
N THR A 112 -9.71 2.76 6.62
CA THR A 112 -10.03 1.57 5.84
C THR A 112 -8.85 0.60 5.89
N TYR A 113 -9.15 -0.69 5.81
CA TYR A 113 -8.13 -1.73 5.64
C TYR A 113 -7.62 -1.79 4.19
N GLN A 114 -8.30 -1.08 3.28
CA GLN A 114 -8.02 -1.15 1.85
C GLN A 114 -6.64 -0.57 1.53
N TRP A 115 -5.92 -1.31 0.71
CA TRP A 115 -4.92 -0.76 -0.18
C TRP A 115 -5.63 -0.60 -1.52
N GLN A 116 -5.46 0.54 -2.21
CA GLN A 116 -5.91 0.62 -3.59
C GLN A 116 -5.14 -0.44 -4.38
N GLU A 117 -5.74 -1.61 -4.60
CA GLU A 117 -5.29 -2.46 -5.67
C GLU A 117 -5.37 -1.60 -6.94
N MET A 118 -4.27 -1.49 -7.70
CA MET A 118 -4.27 -0.86 -9.03
C MET A 118 -5.22 -1.58 -10.03
N THR A 119 -6.03 -2.52 -9.57
CA THR A 119 -7.10 -3.16 -10.33
C THR A 119 -8.38 -2.36 -10.19
N SER A 120 -9.05 -2.12 -11.32
CA SER A 120 -10.22 -1.26 -11.51
C SER A 120 -11.50 -1.65 -10.74
N GLN A 121 -11.42 -2.53 -9.74
CA GLN A 121 -12.53 -2.93 -8.89
C GLN A 121 -12.06 -2.87 -7.43
N ALA A 122 -12.51 -1.86 -6.69
CA ALA A 122 -12.39 -1.82 -5.24
C ALA A 122 -13.22 -2.98 -4.67
N VAL A 123 -12.58 -4.10 -4.38
CA VAL A 123 -13.22 -5.15 -3.57
C VAL A 123 -13.16 -4.66 -2.13
N ASP A 124 -14.33 -4.49 -1.51
CA ASP A 124 -14.42 -4.18 -0.09
C ASP A 124 -13.76 -5.31 0.71
N ASN A 125 -12.49 -5.12 1.06
CA ASN A 125 -11.75 -6.01 1.93
C ASN A 125 -11.93 -5.52 3.37
N PRO A 126 -12.84 -6.14 4.16
CA PRO A 126 -12.99 -5.78 5.55
C PRO A 126 -11.71 -6.09 6.32
N PHE A 127 -11.50 -5.38 7.44
CA PHE A 127 -10.48 -5.72 8.41
C PHE A 127 -10.59 -7.22 8.77
N PRO A 128 -9.47 -7.96 8.86
CA PRO A 128 -9.47 -9.37 9.22
C PRO A 128 -10.23 -9.65 10.52
N GLN A 129 -10.76 -10.86 10.65
CA GLN A 129 -11.40 -11.28 11.89
C GLN A 129 -10.39 -11.23 13.05
N GLY A 130 -10.82 -10.69 14.20
CA GLY A 130 -9.96 -10.49 15.36
C GLY A 130 -9.08 -9.25 15.30
N THR A 131 -9.32 -8.33 14.36
CA THR A 131 -8.59 -7.05 14.33
C THR A 131 -9.02 -6.15 15.48
N THR A 132 -8.30 -6.24 16.59
CA THR A 132 -8.47 -5.43 17.80
C THR A 132 -7.12 -4.94 18.28
N GLY A 133 -7.04 -3.74 18.84
CA GLY A 133 -5.75 -3.18 19.23
C GLY A 133 -5.70 -1.66 19.20
N PHE A 134 -4.53 -1.12 18.87
CA PHE A 134 -4.23 0.31 19.04
C PHE A 134 -3.66 0.91 17.76
N LEU A 135 -4.12 2.12 17.43
CA LEU A 135 -3.37 2.99 16.53
C LEU A 135 -2.22 3.63 17.29
N TYR A 136 -1.06 3.72 16.65
CA TYR A 136 0.10 4.38 17.24
C TYR A 136 1.00 4.96 16.14
N TYR A 137 1.72 6.02 16.46
CA TYR A 137 2.71 6.61 15.57
C TYR A 137 4.05 5.88 15.71
N GLN A 138 4.55 5.36 14.59
CA GLN A 138 5.85 4.75 14.47
C GLN A 138 6.80 5.73 13.77
N SER A 139 7.83 6.14 14.49
CA SER A 139 8.99 6.83 13.96
C SER A 139 10.25 6.23 14.56
N SER A 140 11.36 6.24 13.84
CA SER A 140 12.65 5.70 14.27
C SER A 140 13.71 6.78 14.19
N THR A 141 14.54 6.90 15.23
CA THR A 141 15.68 7.82 15.26
C THR A 141 16.76 7.48 14.24
N TYR A 142 16.74 6.26 13.70
CA TYR A 142 17.68 5.77 12.68
C TYR A 142 17.12 5.86 11.27
N ARG A 143 15.87 6.30 11.13
CA ARG A 143 15.20 6.48 9.84
C ARG A 143 14.88 7.97 9.67
N PRO A 144 14.63 8.43 8.43
CA PRO A 144 14.20 9.80 8.20
C PRO A 144 12.96 10.14 8.98
N ALA A 145 12.89 11.35 9.51
CA ALA A 145 11.69 11.81 10.19
C ALA A 145 10.46 11.78 9.26
N LEU A 146 10.67 12.00 7.96
CA LEU A 146 9.65 11.91 6.90
C LEU A 146 9.10 10.49 6.66
N SER A 147 9.79 9.44 7.12
CA SER A 147 9.32 8.06 6.94
C SER A 147 8.38 7.58 8.06
N GLY A 148 8.05 8.47 9.01
CA GLY A 148 7.09 8.15 10.06
C GLY A 148 5.71 7.79 9.50
N GLU A 149 5.00 6.94 10.23
CA GLU A 149 3.70 6.43 9.83
C GLU A 149 2.84 6.06 11.03
N ILE A 150 1.51 6.13 10.88
CA ILE A 150 0.59 5.54 11.83
C ILE A 150 0.43 4.07 11.49
N ARG A 151 0.57 3.20 12.48
CA ARG A 151 0.36 1.75 12.35
C ARG A 151 -0.76 1.29 13.28
N PHE A 152 -1.26 0.09 13.03
CA PHE A 152 -2.19 -0.59 13.91
C PHE A 152 -1.51 -1.80 14.55
N ARG A 153 -1.34 -1.78 15.87
CA ARG A 153 -0.80 -2.90 16.65
C ARG A 153 -1.95 -3.80 17.09
N LEU A 154 -1.95 -5.06 16.67
CA LEU A 154 -2.87 -6.08 17.16
C LEU A 154 -2.57 -6.38 18.64
N ALA A 155 -3.59 -6.32 19.48
CA ALA A 155 -3.50 -6.64 20.91
C ALA A 155 -4.76 -7.42 21.32
N THR A 156 -4.57 -8.44 22.17
CA THR A 156 -5.66 -9.33 22.64
C THR A 156 -6.60 -8.65 23.62
N ASP A 157 -6.11 -7.64 24.32
CA ASP A 157 -6.80 -6.93 25.39
C ASP A 157 -6.21 -5.50 25.51
N PRO A 158 -6.86 -4.59 26.25
CA PRO A 158 -6.48 -3.18 26.27
C PRO A 158 -5.28 -2.86 27.21
N SER A 159 -4.45 -3.84 27.55
CA SER A 159 -3.26 -3.66 28.40
C SER A 159 -2.02 -3.18 27.63
N LYS A 160 -1.06 -2.59 28.35
CA LYS A 160 0.23 -2.19 27.78
C LYS A 160 1.07 -3.41 27.42
N GLU A 161 0.93 -4.49 28.16
CA GLU A 161 1.60 -5.76 27.95
C GLU A 161 1.15 -6.40 26.63
N ALA A 162 -0.17 -6.41 26.36
CA ALA A 162 -0.71 -6.90 25.10
C ALA A 162 -0.28 -6.04 23.91
N PHE A 163 -0.19 -4.71 24.07
CA PHE A 163 0.38 -3.83 23.05
C PHE A 163 1.86 -4.16 22.78
N ALA A 164 2.68 -4.28 23.83
CA ALA A 164 4.12 -4.53 23.71
C ALA A 164 4.44 -5.90 23.09
N GLY A 165 3.64 -6.92 23.41
CA GLY A 165 3.75 -8.28 22.83
C GLY A 165 3.02 -8.44 21.49
N GLY A 166 2.29 -7.43 21.04
CA GLY A 166 1.47 -7.48 19.84
C GLY A 166 2.27 -7.42 18.54
N LEU A 167 1.62 -7.75 17.42
CA LEU A 167 2.18 -7.63 16.07
C LEU A 167 1.47 -6.53 15.28
N ASP A 168 2.18 -5.88 14.37
CA ASP A 168 1.52 -4.92 13.46
C ASP A 168 0.54 -5.65 12.54
N LEU A 169 -0.63 -5.06 12.36
CA LEU A 169 -1.59 -5.48 11.35
C LEU A 169 -0.89 -5.46 10.00
N SER A 170 -0.95 -6.57 9.28
CA SER A 170 -0.39 -6.67 7.93
C SER A 170 -1.47 -6.40 6.89
N ARG A 171 -1.09 -5.78 5.77
CA ARG A 171 -1.89 -5.69 4.55
C ARG A 171 -2.00 -7.06 3.87
N PRO A 172 -2.91 -7.23 2.88
CA PRO A 172 -2.98 -8.47 2.10
C PRO A 172 -1.67 -8.85 1.39
N ASN A 173 -0.83 -7.86 1.06
CA ASN A 173 0.52 -8.07 0.51
C ASN A 173 1.58 -8.42 1.59
N THR A 174 1.14 -8.68 2.83
CA THR A 174 1.94 -9.04 4.01
C THR A 174 2.90 -7.98 4.54
N LEU A 175 2.91 -6.78 3.93
CA LEU A 175 3.61 -5.63 4.48
C LEU A 175 2.81 -5.05 5.65
N PRO A 176 3.46 -4.41 6.64
CA PRO A 176 2.74 -3.70 7.69
C PRO A 176 1.71 -2.72 7.09
N TRP A 177 0.52 -2.70 7.66
CA TRP A 177 -0.48 -1.69 7.40
C TRP A 177 -0.07 -0.40 8.11
N GLY A 178 -0.16 0.70 7.38
CA GLY A 178 0.06 2.01 7.95
C GLY A 178 -0.36 3.15 7.02
N ILE A 179 -0.40 4.34 7.58
CA ILE A 179 -0.70 5.61 6.92
C ILE A 179 0.55 6.48 7.05
N SER A 180 1.21 6.76 5.93
CA SER A 180 2.47 7.52 5.94
C SER A 180 2.23 8.98 6.36
N LEU A 181 3.25 9.57 7.00
CA LEU A 181 3.23 11.00 7.36
C LEU A 181 2.97 11.88 6.14
N LEU A 182 3.52 11.50 4.98
CA LEU A 182 3.27 12.18 3.71
C LEU A 182 1.78 12.21 3.36
N ASN A 183 1.08 11.08 3.49
CA ASN A 183 -0.35 11.01 3.23
C ASN A 183 -1.12 11.87 4.24
N ILE A 184 -0.75 11.79 5.53
CA ILE A 184 -1.36 12.60 6.60
C ILE A 184 -1.22 14.10 6.34
N ALA A 185 -0.07 14.52 5.80
CA ALA A 185 0.24 15.91 5.57
C ALA A 185 -0.60 16.55 4.44
N VAL A 186 -0.86 15.80 3.36
CA VAL A 186 -1.56 16.32 2.16
C VAL A 186 -3.04 15.95 2.09
N ASN A 187 -3.44 14.85 2.72
CA ASN A 187 -4.79 14.32 2.55
C ASN A 187 -5.73 14.92 3.60
N PRO A 188 -6.76 15.68 3.19
CA PRO A 188 -7.70 16.30 4.12
C PRO A 188 -8.57 15.29 4.87
N ARG A 189 -8.56 14.00 4.48
CA ARG A 189 -9.21 12.93 5.26
C ARG A 189 -8.49 12.65 6.57
N HIS A 190 -7.19 12.93 6.64
CA HIS A 190 -6.31 12.61 7.77
C HIS A 190 -6.11 13.78 8.74
N LEU A 191 -7.08 14.70 8.81
CA LEU A 191 -6.97 15.89 9.66
C LEU A 191 -6.93 15.57 11.16
N ILE A 192 -7.65 14.53 11.61
CA ILE A 192 -7.63 14.14 13.02
C ILE A 192 -6.26 13.60 13.37
N PHE A 193 -5.72 12.70 12.54
CA PHE A 193 -4.36 12.20 12.74
C PHE A 193 -3.32 13.32 12.71
N ARG A 194 -3.41 14.26 11.77
CA ARG A 194 -2.53 15.43 11.75
C ARG A 194 -2.58 16.20 13.08
N GLN A 195 -3.77 16.47 13.60
CA GLN A 195 -3.94 17.21 14.86
C GLN A 195 -3.39 16.44 16.05
N LEU A 196 -3.69 15.14 16.16
CA LEU A 196 -3.16 14.29 17.22
C LEU A 196 -1.62 14.28 17.22
N LEU A 197 -1.00 14.15 16.05
CA LEU A 197 0.47 14.16 15.92
C LEU A 197 1.10 15.48 16.36
N LEU A 198 0.50 16.62 16.00
CA LEU A 198 1.00 17.95 16.38
C LEU A 198 0.74 18.27 17.85
N ARG A 199 -0.48 18.02 18.32
CA ARG A 199 -0.91 18.26 19.71
C ARG A 199 -0.06 17.46 20.70
N ASP A 200 0.19 16.19 20.39
CA ASP A 200 0.98 15.29 21.24
C ASP A 200 2.48 15.47 21.01
N LYS A 201 2.89 16.41 20.14
CA LYS A 201 4.29 16.72 19.79
C LYS A 201 5.07 15.52 19.28
N LEU A 202 4.37 14.58 18.64
CA LEU A 202 4.97 13.43 17.96
C LEU A 202 5.60 13.85 16.63
N VAL A 203 5.10 14.93 16.04
CA VAL A 203 5.60 15.59 14.84
C VAL A 203 5.61 17.10 15.09
N THR A 204 6.63 17.80 14.60
CA THR A 204 6.67 19.27 14.64
C THR A 204 5.89 19.88 13.47
N GLU A 205 5.39 21.09 13.64
CA GLU A 205 4.76 21.87 12.56
C GLU A 205 5.67 21.98 11.33
N GLU A 206 6.96 22.26 11.55
CA GLU A 206 7.96 22.34 10.48
C GLU A 206 8.05 21.03 9.67
N LEU A 207 8.09 19.88 10.36
CA LEU A 207 8.14 18.57 9.69
C LEU A 207 6.84 18.27 8.94
N MET A 208 5.70 18.65 9.50
CA MET A 208 4.39 18.48 8.85
C MET A 208 4.26 19.34 7.59
N GLU A 209 4.68 20.61 7.66
CA GLU A 209 4.72 21.53 6.52
C GLU A 209 5.70 21.04 5.45
N ARG A 210 6.87 20.56 5.88
CA ARG A 210 7.85 19.96 4.97
C ARG A 210 7.25 18.75 4.26
N ALA A 211 6.66 17.81 4.99
CA ALA A 211 5.99 16.65 4.43
C ALA A 211 4.92 17.05 3.40
N ALA A 212 4.09 18.04 3.70
CA ALA A 212 3.08 18.55 2.77
C ALA A 212 3.70 19.19 1.51
N SER A 213 4.87 19.83 1.62
CA SER A 213 5.52 20.52 0.50
C SER A 213 6.18 19.57 -0.52
N ILE A 214 6.60 18.38 -0.07
CA ILE A 214 7.32 17.40 -0.90
C ILE A 214 6.46 16.21 -1.32
N ALA A 215 5.37 15.95 -0.59
CA ALA A 215 4.49 14.85 -0.87
C ALA A 215 3.82 15.03 -2.25
N PRO A 216 3.70 13.93 -3.03
CA PRO A 216 2.85 13.88 -4.21
C PRO A 216 1.37 14.19 -3.90
N SER A 217 0.51 14.20 -4.93
CA SER A 217 -0.92 14.42 -4.68
C SER A 217 -1.50 13.35 -3.74
N PRO A 218 -2.56 13.63 -2.96
CA PRO A 218 -3.15 12.65 -2.05
C PRO A 218 -3.45 11.31 -2.71
N GLU A 219 -3.94 11.33 -3.96
CA GLU A 219 -4.25 10.13 -4.74
C GLU A 219 -2.99 9.34 -5.13
N GLU A 220 -1.88 10.03 -5.36
CA GLU A 220 -0.61 9.39 -5.70
C GLU A 220 0.02 8.73 -4.47
N VAL A 221 -0.04 9.38 -3.30
CA VAL A 221 0.62 8.89 -2.07
C VAL A 221 0.01 7.57 -1.56
N GLU A 222 -1.31 7.38 -1.72
CA GLU A 222 -2.07 6.23 -1.18
C GLU A 222 -1.65 4.86 -1.77
N GLY A 223 -0.84 4.85 -2.85
CA GLY A 223 -0.32 3.63 -3.49
C GLY A 223 1.20 3.56 -3.63
N LEU A 224 1.96 4.50 -3.05
CA LEU A 224 3.41 4.52 -3.25
C LEU A 224 4.13 3.41 -2.48
N ASN A 225 5.08 2.77 -3.17
CA ASN A 225 6.17 2.07 -2.50
C ASN A 225 7.15 3.11 -1.95
N LEU A 226 6.97 3.48 -0.67
CA LEU A 226 7.93 4.30 0.07
C LEU A 226 8.91 3.38 0.79
N ILE A 227 10.20 3.55 0.53
CA ILE A 227 11.27 2.83 1.21
C ILE A 227 12.24 3.83 1.84
N ASP A 228 12.74 3.53 3.02
CA ASP A 228 13.75 4.36 3.70
C ASP A 228 15.05 3.59 4.02
N SER A 229 15.00 2.27 3.90
CA SER A 229 16.11 1.33 4.10
C SER A 229 16.23 0.34 2.94
N VAL A 230 17.44 -0.17 2.69
CA VAL A 230 17.67 -1.25 1.70
C VAL A 230 16.91 -2.52 2.02
N CYS A 231 16.68 -2.79 3.30
CA CYS A 231 15.95 -3.96 3.73
C CYS A 231 14.42 -3.75 3.70
N ASP A 232 13.93 -2.58 3.33
CA ASP A 232 12.48 -2.38 3.25
C ASP A 232 11.92 -3.15 2.04
N PRO A 233 10.93 -4.01 2.27
CA PRO A 233 10.24 -4.71 1.19
C PRO A 233 9.26 -3.77 0.46
N PHE A 234 9.08 -3.99 -0.83
CA PHE A 234 8.14 -3.22 -1.67
C PHE A 234 7.43 -4.11 -2.68
N VAL A 235 6.22 -3.73 -3.09
CA VAL A 235 5.44 -4.52 -4.06
C VAL A 235 5.85 -4.18 -5.48
N TYR A 236 5.99 -5.20 -6.31
CA TYR A 236 6.23 -5.05 -7.74
C TYR A 236 5.23 -5.86 -8.55
N ASP A 237 4.62 -5.21 -9.54
CA ASP A 237 3.73 -5.84 -10.52
C ASP A 237 4.48 -6.07 -11.83
N PHE A 238 4.72 -7.33 -12.18
CA PHE A 238 5.43 -7.68 -13.41
C PHE A 238 4.61 -7.43 -14.67
N GLY A 239 3.28 -7.34 -14.56
CA GLY A 239 2.37 -7.05 -15.67
C GLY A 239 2.32 -5.58 -16.06
N VAL A 240 2.75 -4.66 -15.18
CA VAL A 240 2.66 -3.21 -15.38
C VAL A 240 4.03 -2.61 -15.70
N GLN A 241 4.06 -1.60 -16.59
CA GLN A 241 5.32 -0.95 -17.00
C GLN A 241 5.74 0.25 -16.15
N ASP A 242 4.81 0.81 -15.37
CA ASP A 242 4.99 2.02 -14.56
C ASP A 242 4.93 1.71 -13.05
N ASN A 243 5.83 0.83 -12.61
CA ASN A 243 6.00 0.54 -11.20
C ASN A 243 6.75 1.70 -10.52
N LYS A 244 6.07 2.42 -9.64
CA LYS A 244 6.65 3.54 -8.90
C LYS A 244 7.22 3.08 -7.56
N CYS A 245 8.41 3.57 -7.23
CA CYS A 245 9.03 3.42 -5.93
C CYS A 245 9.81 4.68 -5.60
N HIS A 246 9.73 5.11 -4.35
CA HIS A 246 10.37 6.33 -3.89
C HIS A 246 11.19 6.05 -2.63
N VAL A 247 12.38 6.64 -2.60
CA VAL A 247 13.25 6.63 -1.43
C VAL A 247 12.99 7.87 -0.62
N VAL A 248 12.67 7.69 0.65
CA VAL A 248 12.47 8.78 1.61
C VAL A 248 13.84 9.20 2.16
N GLY A 249 14.22 10.44 1.89
CA GLY A 249 15.37 11.14 2.47
C GLY A 249 14.97 11.92 3.72
N ASP A 250 15.94 12.60 4.36
CA ASP A 250 15.67 13.41 5.55
C ASP A 250 14.87 14.68 5.22
N ASP A 251 15.11 15.24 4.02
CA ASP A 251 14.47 16.49 3.57
C ASP A 251 13.77 16.36 2.20
N GLU A 252 13.69 15.15 1.66
CA GLU A 252 13.26 14.93 0.28
C GLU A 252 12.72 13.53 0.00
N ILE A 253 12.02 13.38 -1.12
CA ILE A 253 11.57 12.09 -1.64
C ILE A 253 12.09 11.97 -3.06
N LEU A 254 12.75 10.85 -3.37
CA LEU A 254 13.37 10.63 -4.66
C LEU A 254 12.78 9.41 -5.35
N GLU A 255 12.33 9.59 -6.58
CA GLU A 255 11.86 8.49 -7.41
C GLU A 255 13.03 7.55 -7.77
N LEU A 256 12.87 6.29 -7.38
CA LEU A 256 13.76 5.20 -7.75
C LEU A 256 13.19 4.49 -8.98
N GLN A 257 13.87 4.68 -10.11
CA GLN A 257 13.52 4.03 -11.37
C GLN A 257 13.66 2.50 -11.30
N ILE A 258 12.57 1.81 -10.95
CA ILE A 258 12.48 0.34 -10.87
C ILE A 258 11.75 -0.30 -12.06
N ASN A 259 11.27 0.50 -13.01
CA ASN A 259 10.58 0.01 -14.20
C ASN A 259 11.40 -1.03 -14.97
N SER A 260 12.73 -0.93 -14.94
CA SER A 260 13.60 -1.87 -15.65
C SER A 260 13.67 -3.30 -15.07
N LEU A 261 13.13 -3.54 -13.87
CA LEU A 261 13.21 -4.84 -13.20
C LEU A 261 12.46 -5.95 -13.96
N GLY A 262 11.23 -5.67 -14.38
CA GLY A 262 10.36 -6.59 -15.11
C GLY A 262 10.29 -6.35 -16.63
N LEU A 263 11.09 -5.43 -17.18
CA LEU A 263 11.03 -5.04 -18.59
C LEU A 263 12.16 -5.64 -19.43
N ASP A 264 11.78 -6.36 -20.49
CA ASP A 264 12.71 -6.68 -21.57
C ASP A 264 12.84 -5.46 -22.48
N GLN A 265 14.03 -4.86 -22.45
CA GLN A 265 14.37 -3.64 -23.18
C GLN A 265 15.11 -3.94 -24.49
N ARG A 266 15.24 -5.20 -24.91
CA ARG A 266 15.89 -5.55 -26.17
C ARG A 266 15.01 -5.15 -27.35
N GLY A 267 15.60 -4.45 -28.32
CA GLY A 267 14.92 -4.02 -29.54
C GLY A 267 14.13 -2.72 -29.39
N ARG A 268 13.23 -2.44 -30.35
CA ARG A 268 12.52 -1.16 -30.44
C ARG A 268 11.30 -1.02 -29.52
N LYS A 269 10.77 -2.12 -28.99
CA LYS A 269 9.57 -2.12 -28.12
C LYS A 269 9.91 -2.74 -26.77
N ARG A 270 9.61 -2.02 -25.69
CA ARG A 270 9.66 -2.54 -24.32
C ARG A 270 8.55 -3.55 -24.11
N ARG A 271 8.85 -4.69 -23.47
CA ARG A 271 7.88 -5.75 -23.21
C ARG A 271 7.95 -6.20 -21.76
N THR A 272 6.81 -6.53 -21.17
CA THR A 272 6.68 -7.23 -19.88
C THR A 272 6.47 -8.73 -20.17
N PRO A 273 7.53 -9.55 -20.11
CA PRO A 273 7.40 -10.97 -20.43
C PRO A 273 6.57 -11.75 -19.42
N TYR A 274 6.44 -11.21 -18.21
CA TYR A 274 5.76 -11.85 -17.09
C TYR A 274 4.55 -11.04 -16.63
N SER A 275 3.56 -11.71 -16.06
CA SER A 275 2.49 -11.12 -15.26
C SER A 275 2.57 -11.63 -13.82
N GLY A 276 1.80 -11.02 -12.92
CA GLY A 276 1.73 -11.38 -11.50
C GLY A 276 2.48 -10.38 -10.63
N ARG A 277 2.33 -10.52 -9.31
CA ARG A 277 2.85 -9.59 -8.30
C ARG A 277 3.77 -10.31 -7.32
N ALA A 278 4.80 -9.60 -6.84
CA ALA A 278 5.70 -10.09 -5.81
C ALA A 278 6.07 -8.98 -4.82
N VAL A 279 6.49 -9.40 -3.64
CA VAL A 279 7.25 -8.56 -2.71
C VAL A 279 8.73 -8.68 -3.06
N LEU A 280 9.34 -7.56 -3.38
CA LEU A 280 10.76 -7.44 -3.69
C LEU A 280 11.47 -6.72 -2.55
N GLN A 281 12.78 -6.95 -2.45
CA GLN A 281 13.63 -6.31 -1.45
C GLN A 281 15.01 -6.06 -2.04
N PHE A 282 15.62 -4.91 -1.71
CA PHE A 282 17.00 -4.67 -2.10
C PHE A 282 17.95 -5.43 -1.18
N ARG A 283 19.09 -5.87 -1.74
CA ARG A 283 20.19 -6.50 -0.99
C ARG A 283 21.51 -6.00 -1.53
N TYR A 284 22.50 -5.86 -0.66
CA TYR A 284 23.85 -5.52 -1.09
C TYR A 284 24.45 -6.63 -1.93
N ALA A 285 25.06 -6.30 -3.06
CA ALA A 285 25.75 -7.30 -3.87
C ALA A 285 27.06 -7.79 -3.23
N GLY A 286 27.66 -7.00 -2.34
CA GLY A 286 28.89 -7.35 -1.62
C GLY A 286 28.72 -8.52 -0.64
N THR A 287 27.49 -8.87 -0.26
CA THR A 287 27.20 -10.05 0.56
C THR A 287 27.06 -11.33 -0.26
N LEU A 288 27.20 -11.26 -1.60
CA LEU A 288 27.13 -12.43 -2.46
C LEU A 288 28.52 -13.06 -2.59
N GLU A 289 28.67 -14.26 -2.01
CA GLU A 289 29.93 -15.03 -1.91
C GLU A 289 30.62 -15.34 -3.27
N TYR A 290 29.92 -15.16 -4.39
CA TYR A 290 30.36 -15.62 -5.71
C TYR A 290 31.10 -14.57 -6.56
N ARG A 291 31.43 -13.37 -6.04
CA ARG A 291 32.08 -12.31 -6.85
C ARG A 291 33.54 -12.05 -6.45
N VAL A 292 34.43 -12.18 -7.44
CA VAL A 292 35.89 -11.95 -7.36
C VAL A 292 36.28 -10.47 -7.16
N LYS A 293 35.33 -9.52 -7.26
CA LYS A 293 35.55 -8.10 -7.00
C LYS A 293 34.43 -7.50 -6.14
N PRO A 294 34.75 -6.65 -5.14
CA PRO A 294 33.75 -5.93 -4.37
C PRO A 294 32.94 -5.03 -5.32
N CYS A 295 31.65 -5.33 -5.45
CA CYS A 295 30.70 -4.55 -6.23
C CYS A 295 29.85 -3.74 -5.26
N TYR A 296 30.09 -2.43 -5.18
CA TYR A 296 29.24 -1.53 -4.39
C TYR A 296 27.94 -1.26 -5.16
N GLY A 297 26.86 -1.92 -4.74
CA GLY A 297 25.54 -1.69 -5.29
C GLY A 297 24.51 -2.70 -4.83
N LEU A 298 23.29 -2.52 -5.33
CA LEU A 298 22.10 -3.22 -4.86
C LEU A 298 21.64 -4.23 -5.90
N CYS A 299 21.36 -5.45 -5.45
CA CYS A 299 20.63 -6.47 -6.17
C CYS A 299 19.19 -6.50 -5.65
N VAL A 300 18.28 -7.14 -6.40
CA VAL A 300 16.87 -7.27 -6.01
C VAL A 300 16.53 -8.73 -5.78
N LEU A 301 16.11 -9.03 -4.55
CA LEU A 301 15.61 -10.32 -4.13
C LEU A 301 14.09 -10.34 -4.32
N VAL A 302 13.57 -11.45 -4.84
CA VAL A 302 12.14 -11.77 -4.77
C VAL A 302 11.90 -12.43 -3.42
N GLU A 303 11.38 -11.67 -2.46
CA GLU A 303 11.16 -12.18 -1.11
C GLU A 303 9.98 -13.14 -1.05
N ARG A 304 8.89 -12.80 -1.75
CA ARG A 304 7.66 -13.61 -1.80
C ARG A 304 6.85 -13.35 -3.04
N LEU A 305 6.17 -14.37 -3.56
CA LEU A 305 5.17 -14.19 -4.61
C LEU A 305 3.79 -13.89 -4.01
N LEU A 306 3.16 -12.80 -4.46
CA LEU A 306 1.78 -12.44 -4.09
C LEU A 306 0.77 -13.08 -5.05
N GLU A 307 1.14 -13.15 -6.33
CA GLU A 307 0.39 -13.86 -7.35
C GLU A 307 1.32 -14.76 -8.16
N PRO A 308 0.82 -15.89 -8.69
CA PRO A 308 1.62 -16.76 -9.54
C PRO A 308 2.17 -16.01 -10.75
N ILE A 309 3.50 -16.05 -10.90
CA ILE A 309 4.18 -15.44 -12.04
C ILE A 309 3.98 -16.29 -13.28
N LYS A 310 3.51 -15.66 -14.38
CA LYS A 310 3.22 -16.35 -15.65
C LYS A 310 3.90 -15.66 -16.81
N CYS A 311 4.50 -16.43 -17.71
CA CYS A 311 5.01 -15.90 -18.96
C CYS A 311 3.85 -15.61 -19.91
N VAL A 312 3.69 -14.35 -20.32
CA VAL A 312 2.59 -13.90 -21.20
C VAL A 312 3.03 -13.73 -22.66
N ILE A 313 4.33 -13.79 -22.93
CA ILE A 313 4.86 -13.75 -24.29
C ILE A 313 5.09 -15.17 -24.79
N PRO A 314 4.40 -15.59 -25.88
CA PRO A 314 4.63 -16.89 -26.50
C PRO A 314 6.08 -17.04 -26.96
N SER A 315 6.68 -18.20 -26.70
CA SER A 315 8.06 -18.53 -27.09
C SER A 315 9.10 -17.50 -26.62
N TYR A 316 8.88 -16.87 -25.47
CA TYR A 316 9.85 -15.97 -24.88
C TYR A 316 11.16 -16.72 -24.56
N ASP A 317 12.28 -16.15 -24.98
CA ASP A 317 13.62 -16.74 -24.83
C ASP A 317 14.18 -16.66 -23.41
N ARG A 318 13.37 -16.18 -22.44
CA ARG A 318 13.70 -16.08 -21.01
C ARG A 318 14.95 -15.25 -20.73
N TYR A 319 15.18 -14.22 -21.55
CA TYR A 319 16.25 -13.27 -21.27
C TYR A 319 16.07 -12.59 -19.92
N LEU A 320 14.89 -12.08 -19.59
CA LEU A 320 14.54 -11.94 -18.19
C LEU A 320 14.21 -13.33 -17.66
N ARG A 321 14.91 -13.79 -16.63
CA ARG A 321 14.56 -15.06 -16.00
C ARG A 321 13.25 -14.90 -15.26
N MET A 322 12.49 -15.99 -15.16
CA MET A 322 11.23 -15.97 -14.43
C MET A 322 11.51 -15.64 -12.94
N PRO A 323 10.86 -14.63 -12.36
CA PRO A 323 10.95 -14.34 -10.94
C PRO A 323 10.53 -15.56 -10.10
N GLU A 324 11.35 -15.90 -9.11
CA GLU A 324 11.14 -17.05 -8.22
C GLU A 324 11.37 -16.62 -6.76
N GLU A 325 10.51 -17.09 -5.86
CA GLU A 325 10.63 -16.80 -4.43
C GLU A 325 12.00 -17.21 -3.87
N GLY A 326 12.61 -16.35 -3.06
CA GLY A 326 13.93 -16.54 -2.47
C GLY A 326 15.09 -16.40 -3.48
N ARG A 327 14.84 -15.98 -4.72
CA ARG A 327 15.86 -15.80 -5.76
C ARG A 327 16.03 -14.33 -6.13
N PHE A 328 17.23 -13.97 -6.57
CA PHE A 328 17.48 -12.66 -7.13
C PHE A 328 16.89 -12.55 -8.54
N LEU A 329 16.61 -11.32 -8.97
CA LEU A 329 16.23 -11.06 -10.36
C LEU A 329 17.45 -11.13 -11.27
N HIS A 330 17.28 -11.79 -12.43
CA HIS A 330 18.31 -11.98 -13.43
C HIS A 330 17.88 -11.47 -14.81
N ARG A 331 18.86 -10.92 -15.52
CA ARG A 331 18.80 -10.56 -16.93
C ARG A 331 19.95 -11.28 -17.67
N GLY A 332 19.57 -12.24 -18.50
CA GLY A 332 20.45 -13.25 -19.08
C GLY A 332 21.10 -14.05 -17.95
N ASP A 333 22.42 -14.07 -17.96
CA ASP A 333 23.24 -14.71 -16.92
C ASP A 333 23.71 -13.73 -15.84
N SER A 334 23.27 -12.47 -15.90
CA SER A 334 23.67 -11.43 -14.95
C SER A 334 22.55 -11.09 -13.97
N LEU A 335 22.92 -10.84 -12.72
CA LEU A 335 22.02 -10.23 -11.74
C LEU A 335 21.58 -8.84 -12.20
N ILE A 336 20.31 -8.50 -11.99
CA ILE A 336 19.87 -7.12 -12.12
C ILE A 336 20.47 -6.34 -10.96
N PHE A 337 21.24 -5.29 -11.30
CA PHE A 337 22.12 -4.60 -10.37
C PHE A 337 22.00 -3.09 -10.54
N PHE A 338 21.83 -2.39 -9.41
CA PHE A 338 21.86 -0.94 -9.32
C PHE A 338 23.22 -0.51 -8.82
N LYS A 339 23.97 0.16 -9.70
CA LYS A 339 25.31 0.64 -9.39
C LYS A 339 25.21 1.93 -8.57
N VAL A 340 25.83 1.94 -7.39
CA VAL A 340 26.07 3.17 -6.62
C VAL A 340 26.98 4.07 -7.46
N SER A 341 26.55 5.31 -7.68
CA SER A 341 27.27 6.22 -8.57
C SER A 341 27.20 7.65 -8.05
N ARG A 342 28.22 8.46 -8.37
CA ARG A 342 28.24 9.90 -8.06
C ARG A 342 27.32 10.73 -8.98
N GLY A 343 26.34 10.11 -9.62
CA GLY A 343 25.39 10.78 -10.49
C GLY A 343 24.54 11.78 -9.71
N LYS A 344 24.16 12.90 -10.36
CA LYS A 344 23.28 13.92 -9.78
C LYS A 344 21.78 13.67 -10.05
N SER A 345 21.44 12.64 -10.81
CA SER A 345 20.03 12.31 -11.08
C SER A 345 19.32 11.87 -9.80
N ALA A 346 18.00 12.08 -9.74
CA ALA A 346 17.18 11.62 -8.62
C ALA A 346 17.36 10.11 -8.35
N HIS A 347 17.41 9.30 -9.41
CA HIS A 347 17.68 7.86 -9.31
C HIS A 347 19.04 7.53 -8.67
N ALA A 348 20.12 8.18 -9.11
CA ALA A 348 21.45 7.92 -8.54
C ALA A 348 21.52 8.33 -7.07
N ARG A 349 20.91 9.46 -6.73
CA ARG A 349 20.80 9.95 -5.35
C ARG A 349 19.94 9.04 -4.48
N ALA A 350 18.82 8.53 -4.99
CA ALA A 350 17.98 7.55 -4.31
C ALA A 350 18.77 6.27 -3.96
N ILE A 351 19.56 5.75 -4.91
CA ILE A 351 20.43 4.59 -4.66
C ILE A 351 21.48 4.91 -3.58
N ASN A 352 22.07 6.10 -3.61
CA ASN A 352 23.07 6.51 -2.62
C ASN A 352 22.46 6.65 -1.23
N LEU A 353 21.29 7.27 -1.10
CA LEU A 353 20.56 7.39 0.19
C LEU A 353 20.30 6.02 0.81
N LEU A 354 19.87 5.05 0.00
CA LEU A 354 19.70 3.66 0.46
C LEU A 354 21.03 3.05 0.88
N ASN A 355 22.09 3.28 0.10
CA ASN A 355 23.40 2.71 0.37
C ASN A 355 24.09 3.26 1.62
N ASP A 356 23.85 4.53 1.96
CA ASP A 356 24.57 5.24 3.04
C ASP A 356 24.01 4.95 4.44
N ARG A 357 22.86 4.27 4.55
CA ARG A 357 22.14 3.99 5.80
C ARG A 357 22.32 2.55 6.33
N VAL A 358 23.53 2.02 6.18
CA VAL A 358 23.93 0.67 6.65
C VAL A 358 24.62 0.73 8.00
#